data_AF-A0A1L3ZS68-F1
#
_entry.id   AF-A0A1L3ZS68-F1
#
_cell.length_a   1.000
_cell.length_b   1.000
_cell.length_c   1.000
_cell.angle_alpha   90.00
_cell.angle_beta   90.00
_cell.angle_gamma   90.00
#
_symmetry.space_group_name_H-M   'P 1'
#
loop_
_entity.id
_entity.type
_entity.pdbx_description
1 polymer ?
#
loop_
_entity_poly.entity_id
_entity_poly.type
_entity_poly.pdbx_seq_one_letter_code
_entity_poly.pdbx_strand_id
1 'polypeptide(L)' 'MAKEILQSQGLKEALQAIYLTPCKTRSDFAREHVEDIGILACLGFITLKQGKDVWGREWRVTVKGLEILENYDDNCPC' A
#
# COMPACT_ATOMS: atom_id res chain seq x y z
N MET A 1 -12.51 9.26 -7.81
CA MET A 1 -12.02 7.93 -8.25
C MET A 1 -11.05 7.28 -7.26
N ALA A 2 -9.76 7.63 -7.18
CA ALA A 2 -8.84 6.90 -6.29
C ALA A 2 -9.20 7.02 -4.79
N LYS A 3 -9.62 8.21 -4.34
CA LYS A 3 -10.09 8.46 -2.96
C LYS A 3 -11.32 7.64 -2.55
N GLU A 4 -12.18 7.24 -3.50
CA GLU A 4 -13.39 6.46 -3.20
C GLU A 4 -13.07 4.98 -2.97
N ILE A 5 -12.05 4.45 -3.64
CA ILE A 5 -11.63 3.05 -3.48
C ILE A 5 -10.95 2.86 -2.11
N LEU A 6 -10.24 3.87 -1.62
CA LEU A 6 -9.58 3.87 -0.31
C LEU A 6 -10.54 4.05 0.89
N GLN A 7 -11.86 4.15 0.66
CA GLN A 7 -12.83 4.18 1.76
C GLN A 7 -13.04 2.82 2.42
N SER A 8 -12.55 1.73 1.81
CA SER A 8 -12.49 0.43 2.46
C SER A 8 -11.37 0.42 3.50
N GLN A 9 -11.76 0.22 4.77
CA GLN A 9 -10.86 0.15 5.93
C GLN A 9 -9.65 -0.77 5.68
N GLY A 10 -9.86 -1.94 5.08
CA GLY A 10 -8.82 -2.93 4.81
C GLY A 10 -7.70 -2.47 3.88
N LEU A 11 -8.01 -1.65 2.86
CA LEU A 11 -7.00 -1.12 1.94
C LEU A 11 -6.07 -0.13 2.63
N LYS A 12 -6.62 0.71 3.52
CA LYS A 12 -5.83 1.65 4.31
C LYS A 12 -4.92 0.92 5.28
N GLU A 13 -5.47 -0.06 6.01
CA GLU A 13 -4.71 -0.87 6.96
C GLU A 13 -3.57 -1.63 6.27
N ALA A 14 -3.85 -2.25 5.12
CA ALA A 14 -2.83 -2.94 4.33
C ALA A 14 -1.73 -1.97 3.85
N LEU A 15 -2.11 -0.80 3.33
CA LEU A 15 -1.16 0.20 2.85
C LEU A 15 -0.29 0.77 3.99
N GLN A 16 -0.89 1.07 5.14
CA GLN A 16 -0.19 1.56 6.32
C GLN A 16 0.72 0.50 6.93
N ALA A 17 0.28 -0.76 6.99
CA ALA A 17 1.09 -1.87 7.47
C ALA A 17 2.33 -2.07 6.58
N ILE A 18 2.18 -2.01 5.26
CA ILE A 18 3.30 -2.11 4.30
C ILE A 18 4.24 -0.91 4.43
N TYR A 19 3.71 0.29 4.70
CA TYR A 19 4.51 1.48 4.94
C TYR A 19 5.40 1.34 6.19
N LEU A 20 4.82 0.91 7.31
CA LEU A 20 5.53 0.75 8.57
C LEU A 20 6.50 -0.43 8.55
N THR A 21 6.08 -1.55 7.97
CA THR A 21 6.85 -2.79 7.90
C THR A 21 6.73 -3.39 6.49
N PRO A 22 7.74 -3.22 5.62
CA PRO A 22 7.75 -3.82 4.29
C PRO A 22 7.56 -5.34 4.40
N CYS A 23 6.45 -5.84 3.87
CA CYS A 23 6.09 -7.25 4.00
C CYS A 23 6.61 -8.06 2.81
N LYS A 24 7.01 -9.31 3.04
CA LYS A 24 7.41 -10.20 1.94
C LYS A 24 6.18 -10.66 1.17
N THR A 25 6.32 -10.86 -0.14
CA THR A 25 5.24 -11.29 -1.04
C THR A 25 4.61 -12.64 -0.64
N ARG A 26 5.26 -13.42 0.23
CA ARG A 26 4.79 -14.73 0.73
C ARG A 26 4.59 -14.79 2.25
N SER A 27 4.56 -13.65 2.94
CA SER A 27 4.24 -13.62 4.37
C SER A 27 2.77 -13.97 4.60
N ASP A 28 2.42 -14.46 5.79
CA ASP A 28 1.04 -14.76 6.16
C ASP A 28 0.12 -13.53 6.00
N PHE A 29 0.62 -12.35 6.38
CA PHE A 29 -0.03 -11.07 6.10
C PHE A 29 -0.38 -10.85 4.62
N ALA A 30 0.53 -11.21 3.70
CA ALA A 30 0.30 -11.06 2.27
C ALA A 30 -0.74 -12.05 1.72
N ARG A 31 -0.96 -13.17 2.42
CA ARG A 31 -2.00 -14.14 2.09
C ARG A 31 -3.36 -13.70 2.64
N GLU A 32 -3.38 -13.14 3.84
CA GLU A 32 -4.60 -12.62 4.47
C GLU A 32 -5.14 -11.37 3.75
N HIS A 33 -4.25 -10.51 3.24
CA HIS A 33 -4.61 -9.28 2.52
C HIS A 33 -4.33 -9.37 1.01
N VAL A 34 -4.41 -10.57 0.43
CA VAL A 34 -4.03 -10.79 -0.97
C VAL A 34 -4.83 -9.94 -1.95
N GLU A 35 -6.12 -9.76 -1.71
CA GLU A 35 -7.02 -8.95 -2.53
C GLU A 35 -6.69 -7.46 -2.41
N ASP A 36 -6.54 -6.97 -1.17
CA ASP A 36 -6.17 -5.58 -0.89
C ASP A 36 -4.84 -5.21 -1.55
N ILE A 37 -3.81 -6.04 -1.36
CA ILE A 37 -2.48 -5.88 -1.96
C ILE A 37 -2.58 -5.85 -3.49
N GLY A 38 -3.38 -6.73 -4.09
CA GLY A 38 -3.62 -6.74 -5.52
C GLY A 38 -4.20 -5.43 -6.03
N ILE A 39 -5.20 -4.88 -5.34
CA ILE A 39 -5.82 -3.59 -5.68
C ILE A 39 -4.79 -2.46 -5.53
N LEU A 40 -4.08 -2.39 -4.39
CA LEU A 40 -3.06 -1.37 -4.13
C LEU A 40 -1.94 -1.39 -5.19
N ALA A 41 -1.52 -2.59 -5.63
CA ALA A 41 -0.52 -2.76 -6.67
C ALA A 41 -1.03 -2.30 -8.03
N CYS A 42 -2.27 -2.67 -8.41
CA CYS A 42 -2.91 -2.22 -9.64
C CYS A 42 -3.11 -0.70 -9.69
N LEU A 43 -3.40 -0.07 -8.55
CA LEU A 43 -3.51 1.39 -8.42
C LEU A 43 -2.15 2.11 -8.45
N GLY A 44 -1.06 1.34 -8.34
CA GLY A 44 0.31 1.84 -8.30
C GLY A 44 0.68 2.50 -6.98
N PHE A 45 0.01 2.14 -5.88
CA PHE A 45 0.34 2.64 -4.54
C PHE A 45 1.46 1.85 -3.89
N ILE A 46 1.58 0.56 -4.21
CA ILE A 46 2.68 -0.30 -3.78
C ILE A 46 3.42 -0.89 -4.98
N THR A 47 4.67 -1.26 -4.78
CA THR A 47 5.52 -1.87 -5.79
C THR A 47 6.48 -2.87 -5.19
N LEU A 48 6.87 -3.87 -5.99
CA LEU A 48 7.98 -4.78 -5.69
C LEU A 48 9.31 -4.26 -6.25
N LYS A 49 9.29 -3.18 -7.03
CA LYS A 49 10.47 -2.64 -7.70
C LYS A 49 11.36 -1.92 -6.67
N GLN A 50 12.55 -2.47 -6.41
CA GLN A 50 13.52 -1.91 -5.46
C GLN A 50 14.65 -1.13 -6.16
N GLY A 51 14.70 -1.14 -7.50
CA GLY A 51 15.74 -0.46 -8.28
C GLY A 51 15.38 -0.38 -9.76
N LYS A 52 16.31 0.07 -10.62
CA LYS A 52 16.05 0.32 -12.05
C LYS A 52 15.51 -0.92 -12.79
N ASP A 53 15.97 -2.11 -12.42
CA ASP A 53 15.53 -3.40 -13.00
C ASP A 53 15.42 -4.53 -11.97
N VAL A 54 15.43 -4.19 -10.68
CA VAL A 54 15.41 -5.19 -9.60
C VAL A 54 14.00 -5.29 -9.04
N TRP A 55 13.36 -6.44 -9.30
CA TRP A 55 12.12 -6.84 -8.65
C TRP A 55 12.47 -7.61 -7.37
N GLY A 56 12.16 -7.01 -6.22
CA GLY A 56 12.32 -7.63 -4.92
C GLY A 56 11.20 -8.62 -4.61
N ARG A 57 11.27 -9.17 -3.40
CA ARG A 57 10.22 -10.05 -2.83
C ARG A 57 9.48 -9.37 -1.69
N GLU A 58 9.52 -8.05 -1.64
CA GLU A 58 8.98 -7.24 -0.56
C GLU A 58 8.16 -6.12 -1.17
N TRP A 59 6.92 -5.98 -0.69
CA TRP A 59 6.06 -4.88 -1.06
C TRP A 59 6.58 -3.61 -0.39
N ARG A 60 6.71 -2.56 -1.18
CA ARG A 60 7.11 -1.23 -0.73
C ARG A 60 6.09 -0.21 -1.19
N VAL A 61 5.83 0.79 -0.37
CA VAL A 61 4.95 1.89 -0.72
C VAL A 61 5.67 2.84 -1.69
N THR A 62 4.95 3.26 -2.73
CA THR A 62 5.42 4.25 -3.71
C THR A 62 5.13 5.66 -3.21
N VAL A 63 5.75 6.68 -3.83
CA VAL A 63 5.44 8.09 -3.54
C VAL A 63 3.93 8.37 -3.59
N LYS A 64 3.25 7.86 -4.62
CA LYS A 64 1.79 7.99 -4.78
C LYS A 64 1.01 7.37 -3.62
N GLY A 65 1.47 6.23 -3.09
CA GLY A 65 0.86 5.60 -1.92
C GLY A 65 1.08 6.39 -0.62
N LEU A 66 2.24 7.05 -0.49
CA LEU A 66 2.55 7.93 0.64
C LEU A 66 1.67 9.17 0.63
N GLU A 67 1.55 9.84 -0.52
CA GLU A 67 0.68 11.01 -0.68
C GLU A 67 -0.77 10.69 -0.28
N ILE A 68 -1.23 9.48 -0.57
CA ILE A 68 -2.56 9.02 -0.16
C ILE A 68 -2.67 8.83 1.35
N LEU A 69 -1.65 8.25 1.99
CA LEU A 69 -1.62 8.07 3.44
C LEU A 69 -1.64 9.44 4.15
N GLU A 70 -0.84 10.39 3.68
CA GLU A 70 -0.77 11.75 4.22
C GLU A 70 -2.08 12.53 4.01
N ASN A 71 -2.67 12.47 2.82
CA ASN A 71 -3.94 13.13 2.52
C ASN A 71 -5.15 12.57 3.31
N TYR A 72 -5.01 11.40 3.94
CA TYR A 72 -6.05 10.84 4.81
C TYR A 72 -5.90 11.28 6.27
N ASP A 73 -4.68 11.64 6.68
CA ASP A 73 -4.39 12.18 8.01
C ASP A 73 -4.77 13.66 8.13
N ASP A 74 -4.89 14.36 7.00
CA ASP A 74 -5.38 15.75 6.87
C ASP A 74 -6.87 15.94 7.22
N ASN A 75 -7.53 14.93 7.82
CA ASN A 75 -8.74 15.14 8.62
C ASN A 75 -8.39 15.52 10.06
N CYS A 76 -7.29 16.23 10.27
CA CYS A 76 -7.03 16.94 11.51
C CYS A 76 -7.92 18.20 11.51
N PRO A 77 -9.01 18.26 12.29
CA PRO A 77 -9.68 19.53 12.53
C PRO A 77 -8.72 20.37 13.38
N CYS A 78 -7.91 21.20 12.74
CA CYS A 78 -7.36 22.37 13.43
C CYS A 78 -8.48 23.39 13.67
#